data_AF-A0A371PWN3-F1
#
_entry.id   AF-A0A371PWN3-F1
#
_cell.length_a   1.000
_cell.length_b   1.000
_cell.length_c   1.000
_cell.angle_alpha   90.00
_cell.angle_beta   90.00
_cell.angle_gamma   90.00
#
_symmetry.space_group_name_H-M   'P 1'
#
loop_
_entity.id
_entity.type
_entity.pdbx_description
1 polymer ?
#
loop_
_entity_poly.entity_id
_entity_poly.type
_entity_poly.pdbx_seq_one_letter_code
_entity_poly.pdbx_strand_id
1 'polypeptide(L)'
;MRRCTAVPNSKFREACVRCSLLRPDLAQRTRLADVRDNLIARIAEAEREGRLGEVEGLRVSLAGAEEKIAQLDARQQRRSSKVFLGVPSFDQIGARTAVSPDHESTPGA
;
A
#
# COMPACT_ATOMS: atom_id res chain seq x y z
N MET A 1 -16.42 -7.95 -15.91
CA MET A 1 -15.61 -6.95 -15.17
C MET A 1 -16.02 -6.96 -13.69
N ARG A 2 -15.33 -7.72 -12.84
CA ARG A 2 -15.62 -7.72 -11.39
C ARG A 2 -14.90 -6.52 -10.77
N ARG A 3 -15.64 -5.53 -10.29
CA ARG A 3 -15.12 -4.46 -9.44
C ARG A 3 -14.60 -5.13 -8.16
N CYS A 4 -13.29 -5.06 -7.92
CA CYS A 4 -12.70 -5.41 -6.63
C CYS A 4 -13.22 -4.41 -5.59
N THR A 5 -14.31 -4.74 -4.92
CA THR A 5 -14.77 -4.03 -3.73
C THR A 5 -13.76 -4.30 -2.62
N ALA A 6 -13.06 -3.24 -2.20
CA ALA A 6 -12.17 -3.27 -1.05
C ALA A 6 -12.91 -3.84 0.16
N VAL A 7 -12.36 -4.88 0.78
CA VAL A 7 -12.92 -5.47 2.01
C VAL A 7 -12.70 -4.45 3.14
N PRO A 8 -13.74 -3.81 3.69
CA PRO A 8 -13.56 -2.87 4.78
C PRO A 8 -13.67 -3.68 6.07
N ASN A 9 -12.52 -3.99 6.69
CA ASN A 9 -12.32 -4.14 8.15
C ASN A 9 -11.14 -5.07 8.44
N SER A 10 -9.92 -4.53 8.43
CA SER A 10 -8.91 -4.97 9.38
C SER A 10 -8.95 -3.97 10.54
N LYS A 11 -9.43 -4.40 11.71
CA LYS A 11 -9.47 -3.54 12.91
C LYS A 11 -8.03 -3.14 13.28
N PHE A 12 -7.64 -1.90 13.01
CA PHE A 12 -6.36 -1.34 13.43
C PHE A 12 -6.46 -0.76 14.85
N ARG A 13 -5.66 -1.27 15.78
CA ARG A 13 -5.53 -0.77 17.17
C ARG A 13 -4.08 -0.33 17.39
N GLU A 14 -3.82 0.60 18.32
CA GLU A 14 -2.47 1.14 18.61
C GLU A 14 -1.39 0.06 18.82
N ALA A 15 -1.75 -1.09 19.42
CA ALA A 15 -0.83 -2.22 19.58
C ALA A 15 -0.27 -2.76 18.24
N CYS A 16 -1.01 -2.60 17.16
CA CYS A 16 -0.63 -3.06 15.82
C CYS A 16 0.36 -2.11 15.11
N VAL A 17 0.55 -0.89 15.61
CA VAL A 17 1.49 0.10 15.04
C VAL A 17 2.92 -0.41 15.06
N ARG A 18 3.33 -1.12 16.12
CA ARG A 18 4.70 -1.65 16.25
C ARG A 18 4.98 -2.93 15.45
N CYS A 19 3.96 -3.56 14.87
CA CYS A 19 4.15 -4.81 14.14
C CYS A 19 4.75 -4.54 12.75
N SER A 20 5.99 -4.99 12.53
CA SER A 20 6.71 -4.83 11.25
C SER A 20 6.09 -5.61 10.08
N LEU A 21 5.33 -6.67 10.37
CA LEU A 21 4.65 -7.49 9.34
C LEU A 21 3.31 -6.90 8.91
N LEU A 22 2.71 -6.01 9.71
CA LEU A 22 1.42 -5.45 9.37
C LEU A 22 1.58 -4.37 8.30
N ARG A 23 0.95 -4.62 7.14
CA ARG A 23 0.76 -3.61 6.08
C ARG A 23 -0.67 -3.08 6.10
N PRO A 24 -0.90 -1.86 6.59
CA PRO A 24 -2.22 -1.23 6.57
C PRO A 24 -2.72 -1.04 5.13
N ASP A 25 -4.04 -1.00 4.97
CA ASP A 25 -4.63 -0.62 3.68
C ASP A 25 -4.52 0.91 3.47
N LEU A 26 -4.47 1.37 2.22
CA LEU A 26 -4.38 2.79 1.88
C LEU A 26 -5.57 3.59 2.44
N ALA A 27 -6.76 2.96 2.49
CA ALA A 27 -7.95 3.55 3.10
C ALA A 27 -7.80 3.82 4.61
N GLN A 28 -6.79 3.24 5.27
CA GLN A 28 -6.54 3.41 6.71
C GLN A 28 -5.58 4.55 7.03
N ARG A 29 -5.09 5.29 6.01
CA ARG A 29 -4.16 6.42 6.22
C ARG A 29 -4.69 7.43 7.23
N THR A 30 -5.95 7.84 7.12
CA THR A 30 -6.58 8.80 8.05
C THR A 30 -6.56 8.28 9.48
N ARG A 31 -6.91 7.00 9.65
CA ARG A 31 -6.90 6.36 10.98
C ARG A 31 -5.50 6.26 11.58
N LEU A 32 -4.45 6.09 10.77
CA LEU A 32 -3.07 6.14 11.25
C LEU A 32 -2.65 7.56 11.68
N ALA A 33 -3.14 8.60 10.99
CA ALA A 33 -2.92 9.98 11.41
C ALA A 33 -3.60 10.25 12.77
N ASP A 34 -4.83 9.77 12.98
CA ASP A 34 -5.52 9.87 14.27
C ASP A 34 -4.72 9.20 15.40
N VAL A 35 -4.12 8.04 15.14
CA VAL A 35 -3.26 7.33 16.09
C VAL A 35 -1.96 8.11 16.37
N ARG A 36 -1.33 8.70 15.36
CA ARG A 36 -0.16 9.56 15.53
C ARG A 36 -0.49 10.74 16.43
N ASP A 37 -1.61 11.42 16.18
CA ASP A 37 -2.02 12.61 16.94
C ASP A 37 -2.35 12.25 18.39
N ASN A 38 -2.98 11.09 18.63
CA ASN A 38 -3.16 10.57 19.98
C ASN A 38 -1.83 10.30 20.70
N LEU A 39 -0.87 9.66 20.03
CA LEU A 39 0.44 9.36 20.61
C LEU A 39 1.19 10.65 20.99
N ILE A 40 1.13 11.69 20.15
CA ILE A 40 1.72 13.01 20.45
C ILE A 40 1.07 13.61 21.71
N ALA A 41 -0.25 13.57 21.83
CA ALA A 41 -0.96 14.07 23.01
C ALA A 41 -0.54 13.32 24.28
N ARG A 42 -0.42 11.99 24.20
CA ARG A 42 0.01 11.14 25.33
C ARG A 42 1.47 11.35 25.72
N ILE A 43 2.37 11.60 24.76
CA ILE A 43 3.76 11.96 25.04
C ILE A 43 3.80 13.27 25.82
N ALA A 44 3.07 14.29 25.35
CA ALA A 44 3.04 15.59 26.02
C ALA A 44 2.48 15.51 27.45
N GLU A 45 1.48 14.65 27.69
CA GLU A 45 0.96 14.38 29.03
C GLU A 45 1.99 13.69 29.92
N ALA A 46 2.62 12.62 29.44
CA ALA A 46 3.62 11.87 30.18
C ALA A 46 4.86 12.72 30.51
N GLU A 47 5.28 13.61 29.60
CA GLU A 47 6.36 14.57 29.84
C GLU A 47 5.99 15.58 30.93
N ARG A 48 4.77 16.15 30.91
CA ARG A 48 4.30 17.07 31.95
C ARG A 48 4.26 16.44 33.34
N GLU A 49 3.92 15.16 33.41
CA GLU A 49 3.78 14.43 34.66
C GLU A 49 5.07 13.71 35.10
N GLY A 50 6.16 13.86 34.35
CA GLY A 50 7.44 13.24 34.66
C GLY A 50 7.45 11.71 34.54
N ARG A 51 6.49 11.12 33.80
CA ARG A 51 6.39 9.69 33.54
C ARG A 51 7.35 9.24 32.44
N LEU A 52 8.65 9.49 32.63
CA LEU A 52 9.71 9.29 31.62
C LEU A 52 9.79 7.84 31.10
N GLY A 53 9.48 6.85 31.93
CA GLY A 53 9.46 5.44 31.51
C GLY A 53 8.37 5.12 30.47
N GLU A 54 7.26 5.86 30.48
CA GLU A 54 6.19 5.71 29.50
C GLU A 54 6.50 6.48 28.20
N VAL A 55 7.15 7.65 28.31
CA VAL A 55 7.49 8.53 27.17
C VAL A 55 8.31 7.79 26.11
N GLU A 56 9.36 7.06 26.50
CA GLU A 56 10.20 6.33 25.55
C GLU A 56 9.43 5.27 24.77
N GLY A 57 8.56 4.52 25.45
CA GLY A 57 7.66 3.56 24.79
C GLY A 57 6.69 4.24 23.82
N LEU A 58 6.16 5.39 24.18
CA LEU A 58 5.25 6.15 23.32
C LEU A 58 5.96 6.73 22.09
N ARG A 59 7.21 7.21 22.23
CA ARG A 59 8.04 7.70 21.11
C ARG A 59 8.35 6.61 20.10
N VAL A 60 8.67 5.40 20.55
CA VAL A 60 8.87 4.25 19.66
C VAL A 60 7.57 3.92 18.88
N SER A 61 6.41 4.00 19.53
CA SER A 61 5.13 3.82 18.85
C SER A 61 4.86 4.93 17.83
N LEU A 62 5.21 6.18 18.15
CA LEU A 62 5.03 7.33 17.27
C LEU A 62 5.86 7.17 16.00
N ALA A 63 7.15 6.82 16.13
CA ALA A 63 8.03 6.55 15.00
C ALA A 63 7.47 5.43 14.09
N GLY A 64 6.95 4.35 14.68
CA GLY A 64 6.31 3.28 13.92
C GLY A 64 5.02 3.70 13.20
N ALA A 65 4.26 4.66 13.76
CA ALA A 65 3.07 5.21 13.09
C ALA A 65 3.46 6.08 11.89
N GLU A 66 4.45 6.95 12.07
CA GLU A 66 4.96 7.85 11.03
C GLU A 66 5.57 7.07 9.87
N GLU A 67 6.38 6.04 10.17
CA GLU A 67 6.96 5.17 9.14
C GLU A 67 5.86 4.50 8.30
N LYS A 68 4.79 4.01 8.94
CA LYS A 68 3.67 3.40 8.22
C LYS A 68 2.93 4.39 7.34
N ILE A 69 2.73 5.63 7.80
CA ILE A 69 2.14 6.69 6.97
C ILE A 69 3.02 6.96 5.75
N ALA A 70 4.34 7.12 5.95
CA ALA A 70 5.29 7.34 4.86
C ALA A 70 5.29 6.18 3.85
N GLN A 71 5.21 4.93 4.31
CA GLN A 71 5.09 3.75 3.45
C GLN A 71 3.79 3.75 2.62
N LEU A 72 2.66 4.15 3.22
CA LEU A 72 1.38 4.29 2.51
C LEU A 72 1.45 5.39 1.45
N ASP A 73 2.01 6.55 1.79
CA ASP A 73 2.14 7.68 0.87
C ASP A 73 3.04 7.32 -0.32
N ALA A 74 4.18 6.67 -0.08
CA ALA A 74 5.04 6.16 -1.15
C ALA A 74 4.34 5.09 -2.02
N ARG A 75 3.51 4.23 -1.42
CA ARG A 75 2.73 3.23 -2.17
C ARG A 75 1.64 3.88 -3.00
N GLN A 76 0.98 4.92 -2.49
CA GLN A 76 -0.03 5.68 -3.23
C GLN A 76 0.60 6.36 -4.44
N GLN A 77 1.75 7.01 -4.27
CA GLN A 77 2.50 7.63 -5.36
C GLN A 77 2.89 6.60 -6.43
N ARG A 78 3.42 5.43 -6.02
CA ARG A 78 3.77 4.35 -6.95
C ARG A 78 2.58 3.77 -7.71
N ARG A 79 1.39 3.70 -7.11
CA ARG A 79 0.16 3.27 -7.83
C ARG A 79 -0.27 4.31 -8.87
N SER A 80 -0.03 5.59 -8.60
CA SER A 80 -0.34 6.66 -9.54
C SER A 80 0.66 6.72 -10.70
N SER A 81 1.93 6.37 -10.46
CA SER A 81 2.93 6.22 -11.53
C SER A 81 2.75 4.88 -12.26
N LYS A 82 2.03 4.87 -13.39
CA LYS A 82 1.96 3.69 -14.26
C LYS A 82 3.35 3.41 -14.84
N VAL A 83 4.00 2.34 -14.40
CA VAL A 83 5.19 1.80 -15.06
C VAL A 83 4.72 0.82 -16.13
N PHE A 84 5.04 1.10 -17.39
CA PHE A 84 4.75 0.19 -18.49
C PHE A 84 5.76 -0.96 -18.47
N LEU A 85 5.34 -2.11 -17.95
CA LEU A 85 6.18 -3.30 -17.79
C LEU A 85 6.35 -4.12 -19.08
N GLY A 86 6.04 -3.54 -20.25
CA GLY A 86 6.13 -4.25 -21.54
C GLY A 86 5.16 -5.43 -21.68
N VAL A 87 4.22 -5.60 -20.75
CA VAL A 87 3.18 -6.63 -20.85
C VAL A 87 2.22 -6.22 -21.97
N PRO A 88 2.13 -7.03 -23.05
CA PRO A 88 1.25 -6.72 -24.15
C PRO A 88 -0.20 -6.71 -23.66
N SER A 89 -0.97 -5.75 -24.14
CA SER A 89 -2.39 -5.70 -23.85
C SER A 89 -3.11 -6.91 -24.49
N PHE A 90 -4.29 -7.27 -23.98
CA PHE A 90 -5.01 -8.46 -24.45
C PHE A 90 -5.30 -8.43 -25.97
N ASP A 91 -5.46 -7.25 -26.57
CA ASP A 91 -5.57 -7.04 -28.01
C ASP A 91 -4.29 -7.41 -28.77
N GLN A 92 -3.11 -7.08 -28.22
CA GLN A 92 -1.81 -7.45 -28.79
C GLN A 92 -1.54 -8.96 -28.69
N ILE A 93 -2.09 -9.63 -27.68
CA ILE A 93 -1.98 -11.09 -27.53
C ILE A 93 -2.90 -11.79 -28.54
N GLY A 94 -4.14 -11.32 -28.72
CA GLY A 94 -5.10 -11.88 -29.67
C GLY A 94 -4.69 -11.69 -31.13
N ALA A 95 -4.07 -10.56 -31.48
CA ALA A 95 -3.60 -10.29 -32.84
C ALA A 95 -2.52 -11.28 -33.33
N ARG A 96 -1.70 -11.80 -32.41
CA ARG A 96 -0.61 -12.75 -32.76
C ARG A 96 -1.11 -14.14 -33.10
N THR A 97 -2.31 -14.52 -32.66
CA THR A 97 -2.91 -15.83 -32.98
C THR A 97 -3.66 -15.82 -34.31
N ALA A 98 -4.04 -14.63 -34.80
CA ALA A 98 -4.77 -14.48 -36.06
C ALA A 98 -3.86 -14.39 -37.29
N VAL A 99 -2.58 -14.03 -37.12
CA VAL A 99 -1.59 -14.02 -38.21
C VAL A 99 -0.79 -15.32 -38.22
N SER A 100 -1.45 -16.42 -38.57
CA SER A 100 -0.73 -17.53 -39.20
C SER A 100 -0.36 -17.07 -40.61
N PRO A 101 0.91 -17.13 -41.04
CA PRO A 101 1.24 -16.85 -42.43
C PRO A 101 0.72 -18.01 -43.27
N ASP A 102 -0.23 -17.72 -44.15
CA ASP A 102 -0.63 -18.59 -45.24
C ASP A 102 0.61 -18.85 -46.11
N HIS A 103 1.25 -20.00 -45.92
CA HIS A 103 2.22 -20.52 -46.88
C HIS A 103 1.43 -21.23 -47.98
N GLU A 104 0.87 -20.44 -48.89
CA GLU A 104 0.23 -20.93 -50.10
C GLU A 104 1.28 -21.65 -50.97
N SER A 105 1.05 -22.94 -51.19
CA SER A 105 1.73 -23.74 -52.20
C SER A 105 1.12 -23.41 -53.55
N THR A 106 1.92 -22.93 -54.51
CA THR A 106 1.47 -22.81 -55.90
C THR A 106 2.13 -23.90 -56.76
N PRO A 107 1.35 -24.72 -57.52
CA PRO A 107 1.89 -25.74 -58.42
C PRO A 107 2.14 -25.21 -59.83
N GLY A 108 3.20 -25.72 -60.48
CA GLY A 108 3.26 -26.01 -61.92
C GLY A 108 3.52 -24.85 -62.91
N ALA A 109 4.70 -24.87 -63.52
CA ALA A 109 4.89 -24.73 -64.97
C ALA A 109 6.13 -25.53 -65.38
#